data_AF-A0A3C0DRG1-F1
#
_entry.id   AF-A0A3C0DRG1-F1
#
_cell.length_a   1.000
_cell.length_b   1.000
_cell.length_c   1.000
_cell.angle_alpha   90.00
_cell.angle_beta   90.00
_cell.angle_gamma   90.00
#
_symmetry.space_group_name_H-M   'P 1'
#
loop_
_entity.id
_entity.type
_entity.pdbx_description
1 polymer ?
#
loop_
_entity_poly.entity_id
_entity_poly.type
_entity_poly.pdbx_seq_one_letter_code
_entity_poly.pdbx_strand_id
1 'polypeptide(L)'
;LRAKRYPDSVGIGHYQIDLHPTTGGDNYIDFATLPFEIPLGALIPRRLKNLIPAAKNIGTTHVTNGCYRLHPIEWNIGEVAGALASQSV
;
A
#
# COMPACT_ATOMS: atom_id res chain seq x y z
N LEU A 1 12.88 15.21 6.84
CA LEU A 1 12.20 15.02 5.53
C LEU A 1 10.83 14.37 5.78
N ARG A 2 9.83 14.61 4.93
CA ARG A 2 8.49 13.98 5.04
C ARG A 2 8.08 13.41 3.68
N ALA A 3 7.40 12.26 3.67
CA ALA A 3 6.81 11.69 2.46
C ALA A 3 5.66 12.57 1.92
N LYS A 4 5.18 12.24 0.71
CA LYS A 4 4.01 12.89 0.11
C LYS A 4 2.79 12.75 1.02
N ARG A 5 2.04 13.84 1.19
CA ARG A 5 0.74 13.84 1.86
C ARG A 5 -0.39 13.57 0.87
N TYR A 6 -1.40 12.85 1.33
CA TYR A 6 -2.62 12.56 0.61
C TYR A 6 -3.81 13.13 1.39
N PRO A 7 -4.63 13.99 0.76
CA PRO A 7 -5.80 14.57 1.43
C PRO A 7 -6.85 13.51 1.79
N ASP A 8 -6.81 12.37 1.12
CA ASP A 8 -7.66 11.18 1.30
C ASP A 8 -6.92 10.05 2.04
N SER A 9 -5.92 10.38 2.87
CA SER A 9 -5.21 9.37 3.65
C SER A 9 -6.13 8.66 4.63
N VAL A 10 -6.08 7.33 4.62
CA VAL A 10 -6.87 6.42 5.48
C VAL A 10 -6.00 5.59 6.40
N GLY A 11 -4.69 5.79 6.35
CA GLY A 11 -3.74 5.06 7.17
C GLY A 11 -2.31 5.52 6.94
N ILE A 12 -1.41 4.95 7.72
CA ILE A 12 0.04 5.18 7.58
C ILE A 12 0.77 3.85 7.54
N GLY A 13 1.93 3.86 6.91
CA GLY A 13 2.85 2.74 6.87
C GLY A 13 4.29 3.22 7.04
N HIS A 14 5.13 2.32 7.52
CA HIS A 14 6.57 2.53 7.53
C HIS A 14 7.28 1.19 7.47
N TYR A 15 8.02 1.00 6.38
CA TYR A 15 8.92 -0.12 6.19
C TYR A 15 9.98 0.26 5.15
N GLN A 16 11.19 -0.26 5.27
CA GLN A 16 12.22 -0.08 4.25
C GLN A 16 11.76 -0.73 2.92
N ILE A 17 12.30 -0.30 1.79
CA ILE A 17 12.02 -1.01 0.54
C ILE A 17 13.01 -2.17 0.46
N ASP A 18 12.51 -3.41 0.49
CA ASP A 18 13.27 -4.62 0.22
C ASP A 18 12.81 -5.29 -1.07
N LEU A 19 13.68 -5.26 -2.09
CA LEU A 19 13.44 -5.91 -3.38
C LEU A 19 14.37 -7.13 -3.51
N HIS A 20 13.72 -8.28 -3.70
CA HIS A 20 14.37 -9.58 -3.86
C HIS A 20 14.99 -9.74 -5.25
N PRO A 21 15.96 -10.67 -5.39
CA PRO A 21 16.73 -10.81 -6.61
C PRO A 21 15.88 -10.99 -7.86
N THR A 22 16.32 -10.35 -8.95
CA THR A 22 15.80 -10.63 -10.29
C THR A 22 16.65 -11.69 -10.98
N THR A 23 16.15 -12.26 -12.08
CA THR A 23 16.88 -13.24 -12.90
C THR A 23 18.15 -12.68 -13.56
N GLY A 24 18.40 -11.36 -13.47
CA GLY A 24 19.58 -10.69 -14.02
C GLY A 24 20.81 -10.64 -13.12
N GLY A 25 20.74 -11.16 -11.88
CA GLY A 25 21.89 -11.19 -10.96
C GLY A 25 22.02 -9.99 -10.01
N ASP A 26 21.09 -9.03 -10.05
CA ASP A 26 20.96 -8.03 -9.01
C ASP A 26 20.36 -8.70 -7.76
N ASN A 27 21.20 -8.86 -6.73
CA ASN A 27 20.92 -9.80 -5.65
C ASN A 27 19.96 -9.28 -4.57
N TYR A 28 19.90 -7.97 -4.34
CA TYR A 28 19.02 -7.37 -3.32
C TYR A 28 19.12 -5.84 -3.37
N ILE A 29 17.98 -5.14 -3.31
CA ILE A 29 17.96 -3.67 -3.13
C ILE A 29 17.24 -3.37 -1.82
N ASP A 30 17.95 -2.69 -0.92
CA ASP A 30 17.44 -2.24 0.37
C ASP A 30 17.75 -0.76 0.59
N PHE A 31 16.70 0.04 0.86
CA PHE A 31 16.89 1.42 1.27
C PHE A 31 15.76 1.94 2.15
N ALA A 32 16.11 2.93 2.98
CA ALA A 32 15.21 3.55 3.91
C ALA A 32 14.07 4.30 3.21
N THR A 33 12.89 4.24 3.83
CA THR A 33 11.73 5.07 3.47
C THR A 33 11.43 6.06 4.59
N LEU A 34 10.58 7.03 4.29
CA LEU A 34 9.95 7.86 5.31
C LEU A 34 8.58 7.28 5.63
N PRO A 35 8.03 7.47 6.84
CA PRO A 35 6.63 7.16 7.11
C PRO A 35 5.73 7.76 6.03
N PHE A 36 4.89 6.91 5.44
CA PHE A 36 4.08 7.23 4.28
C PHE A 36 2.59 7.03 4.58
N GLU A 37 1.77 7.73 3.83
CA GLU A 37 0.31 7.69 3.96
C GLU A 37 -0.29 6.67 2.97
N ILE A 38 -1.40 6.04 3.34
CA ILE A 38 -2.15 5.11 2.50
C ILE A 38 -3.33 5.90 1.90
N PRO A 39 -3.29 6.29 0.61
CA PRO A 39 -4.39 7.02 0.00
C PRO A 39 -5.59 6.11 -0.28
N LEU A 40 -6.79 6.54 0.09
CA LEU A 40 -8.03 5.82 -0.21
C LEU A 40 -8.16 5.52 -1.71
N GLY A 41 -7.77 6.46 -2.58
CA GLY A 41 -7.80 6.26 -4.02
C GLY A 41 -7.02 5.06 -4.53
N ALA A 42 -5.97 4.59 -3.82
CA ALA A 42 -5.24 3.38 -4.19
C ALA A 42 -5.98 2.08 -3.86
N LEU A 43 -7.05 2.17 -3.07
CA LEU A 43 -7.94 1.07 -2.70
C LEU A 43 -9.21 1.02 -3.57
N ILE A 44 -9.52 2.05 -4.37
CA ILE A 44 -10.76 2.10 -5.16
C ILE A 44 -10.49 1.69 -6.62
N PRO A 45 -11.06 0.56 -7.10
CA PRO A 45 -10.91 0.15 -8.49
C PRO A 45 -11.60 1.13 -9.46
N ARG A 46 -10.92 1.48 -10.56
CA ARG A 46 -11.51 2.37 -11.60
C ARG A 46 -12.55 1.68 -12.50
N ARG A 47 -12.38 0.37 -12.75
CA ARG A 47 -13.18 -0.40 -13.72
C ARG A 47 -14.29 -1.22 -13.07
N LEU A 48 -14.08 -1.68 -11.84
CA LEU A 48 -14.98 -2.56 -11.13
C LEU A 48 -15.87 -1.73 -10.21
N LYS A 49 -17.12 -2.15 -10.06
CA LYS A 49 -18.09 -1.57 -9.12
C LYS A 49 -18.41 -2.60 -8.06
N ASN A 50 -18.78 -2.14 -6.86
CA ASN A 50 -19.15 -3.00 -5.73
C ASN A 50 -18.06 -4.04 -5.38
N LEU A 51 -16.80 -3.64 -5.47
CA LEU A 51 -15.65 -4.46 -5.09
C LEU A 51 -14.66 -3.59 -4.32
N ILE A 52 -14.30 -4.04 -3.12
CA ILE A 52 -13.30 -3.39 -2.28
C ILE A 52 -12.12 -4.37 -2.12
N PRO A 53 -10.94 -4.08 -2.70
CA PRO A 53 -9.73 -4.85 -2.47
C PRO A 53 -9.21 -4.63 -1.04
N ALA A 54 -8.59 -5.67 -0.48
CA ALA A 54 -8.02 -5.64 0.88
C ALA A 54 -6.59 -6.23 0.89
N ALA A 55 -5.91 -6.15 2.04
CA ALA A 55 -4.57 -6.70 2.25
C ALA A 55 -3.56 -6.29 1.15
N LYS A 56 -3.05 -7.25 0.37
CA LYS A 56 -2.00 -7.07 -0.64
C LYS A 56 -2.49 -6.48 -1.97
N ASN A 57 -3.78 -6.19 -2.09
CA ASN A 57 -4.39 -5.77 -3.35
C ASN A 57 -4.38 -4.24 -3.59
N ILE A 58 -3.68 -3.47 -2.76
CA ILE A 58 -3.50 -2.03 -2.95
C ILE A 58 -2.78 -1.72 -4.27
N GLY A 59 -3.26 -0.71 -5.00
CA GLY A 59 -2.60 -0.20 -6.20
C GLY A 59 -1.25 0.43 -5.86
N THR A 60 -0.17 -0.20 -6.31
CA THR A 60 1.21 0.26 -6.07
C THR A 60 2.04 0.22 -7.36
N THR A 61 3.17 0.90 -7.35
CA THR A 61 4.23 0.67 -8.34
C THR A 61 5.06 -0.53 -7.93
N HIS A 62 5.87 -1.08 -8.86
CA HIS A 62 6.81 -2.16 -8.53
C HIS A 62 7.73 -1.79 -7.35
N VAL A 63 8.23 -0.55 -7.32
CA VAL A 63 9.14 -0.05 -6.26
C VAL A 63 8.40 0.11 -4.93
N THR A 64 7.28 0.83 -4.93
CA THR A 64 6.54 1.09 -3.69
C THR A 64 5.91 -0.17 -3.12
N ASN A 65 5.60 -1.16 -3.95
CA ASN A 65 5.14 -2.47 -3.45
C ASN A 65 6.12 -3.06 -2.42
N GLY A 66 7.43 -2.79 -2.56
CA GLY A 66 8.46 -3.23 -1.60
C GLY A 66 8.19 -2.83 -0.15
N CYS A 67 7.55 -1.68 0.11
CA CYS A 67 7.22 -1.26 1.47
C CYS A 67 5.72 -1.35 1.83
N TYR A 68 4.82 -1.48 0.85
CA TYR A 68 3.37 -1.61 1.09
C TYR A 68 2.91 -3.06 1.33
N ARG A 69 3.66 -4.08 0.88
CA ARG A 69 3.32 -5.51 1.00
C ARG A 69 3.66 -6.17 2.35
N LEU A 70 3.76 -5.36 3.41
CA LEU A 70 4.17 -5.86 4.72
C LEU A 70 2.95 -5.95 5.63
N HIS A 71 2.95 -6.96 6.52
CA HIS A 71 1.80 -7.29 7.35
C HIS A 71 1.17 -6.09 8.08
N PRO A 72 1.93 -5.14 8.67
CA PRO A 72 1.31 -3.99 9.34
C PRO A 72 0.51 -3.10 8.39
N ILE A 73 1.00 -2.91 7.15
CA ILE A 73 0.33 -2.11 6.13
C ILE A 73 -0.87 -2.88 5.57
N GLU A 74 -0.73 -4.19 5.36
CA GLU A 74 -1.83 -5.04 4.87
C GLU A 74 -2.99 -5.14 5.85
N TRP A 75 -2.71 -5.23 7.15
CA TRP A 75 -3.74 -5.23 8.19
C TRP A 75 -4.45 -3.88 8.24
N ASN A 76 -3.70 -2.78 8.13
CA ASN A 76 -4.30 -1.44 8.04
C ASN A 76 -5.23 -1.33 6.83
N ILE A 77 -4.79 -1.79 5.65
CA ILE A 77 -5.62 -1.84 4.44
C ILE A 77 -6.87 -2.70 4.66
N GLY A 78 -6.75 -3.84 5.34
CA GLY A 78 -7.88 -4.70 5.67
C GLY A 78 -8.91 -4.03 6.58
N GLU A 79 -8.44 -3.33 7.62
CA GLU A 79 -9.30 -2.55 8.53
C GLU A 79 -10.02 -1.42 7.78
N VAL A 80 -9.29 -0.67 6.97
CA VAL A 80 -9.85 0.39 6.11
C VAL A 80 -10.88 -0.19 5.13
N ALA A 81 -10.60 -1.33 4.50
CA ALA A 81 -11.52 -1.98 3.57
C ALA A 81 -12.82 -2.40 4.28
N GLY A 82 -12.72 -2.97 5.49
CA GLY A 82 -13.89 -3.31 6.31
C GLY A 82 -14.70 -2.08 6.72
N ALA A 83 -14.04 -1.02 7.17
CA ALA A 83 -14.66 0.25 7.51
C ALA A 83 -15.39 0.84 6.29
N LEU A 84 -14.73 0.90 5.12
CA LEU A 84 -15.31 1.41 3.88
C LEU A 84 -16.55 0.59 3.48
N ALA A 85 -16.48 -0.74 3.55
CA ALA A 85 -17.61 -1.62 3.24
C ALA A 85 -18.82 -1.33 4.15
N SER A 86 -18.58 -1.07 5.45
CA SER A 86 -19.66 -0.75 6.40
C SER A 86 -20.33 0.62 6.14
N GLN A 87 -19.62 1.56 5.51
CA GLN A 87 -20.14 2.89 5.17
C GLN A 87 -20.76 2.96 3.76
N SER A 88 -20.63 1.91 2.96
CA SER A 88 -21.04 1.89 1.54
C SER A 88 -22.53 1.55 1.34
N VAL A 89 -23.37 1.81 2.36
CA VAL A 89 -24.81 1.48 2.38
C VAL A 89 -25.64 2.47 1.57
#